data_AF-A0A8T0SEM2-F1
#
_entry.id   AF-A0A8T0SEM2-F1
#
_cell.length_a   1.000
_cell.length_b   1.000
_cell.length_c   1.000
_cell.angle_alpha   90.00
_cell.angle_beta   90.00
_cell.angle_gamma   90.00
#
_symmetry.space_group_name_H-M   'P 1'
#
loop_
_entity.id
_entity.type
_entity.pdbx_description
1 polymer ?
#
loop_
_entity_poly.entity_id
_entity_poly.type
_entity_poly.pdbx_seq_one_letter_code
_entity_poly.pdbx_strand_id
1 'polypeptide(L)'
;MALSCGRGLGAATAEVQFVARLTASAAAGDLLSGAALHARFAKAHVPPTTFLANHLLLFYSRLALPALTRRLFDEMPQPNVFSHNALLAAHARDPRLYSELFARIPDPDVVSYNTLLAAFTSAGLAEDALRLLSSMRRGGLAVDGFTASSTVSAVAGIASVAQLHGYAVVSGLDSYVSVRNSLMSGYGKGRLLEEAERVFADMDDSVRNHVSWNCMIAVYGQHGYGHKAMELFQVMARRGFTADACTLASVLSAFATAKDLVAGTGLHCRLIKSKFTRDPHVASGLVDLYAKCGSVQDAWKAFSEIDKPDLVLWNTLISGYSLHEDFSEEALYSFRAMQRARFCPDDCSLVCVISACSISVHNAMMVW
;
A
#
# COMPACT_ATOMS: atom_id res chain seq x y z
N MET A 1 -33.73 -21.27 -43.71
CA MET A 1 -32.77 -20.21 -43.31
C MET A 1 -33.21 -19.39 -42.08
N ALA A 2 -34.11 -19.86 -41.20
CA ALA A 2 -34.58 -19.08 -40.04
C ALA A 2 -34.45 -19.79 -38.67
N LEU A 3 -33.65 -20.87 -38.56
CA LEU A 3 -33.44 -21.61 -37.30
C LEU A 3 -32.00 -21.52 -36.73
N SER A 4 -31.08 -20.82 -37.42
CA SER A 4 -29.71 -20.59 -36.92
C SER A 4 -29.53 -19.29 -36.12
N CYS A 5 -30.48 -18.35 -36.20
CA CYS A 5 -30.34 -17.03 -35.57
C CYS A 5 -30.72 -17.02 -34.08
N GLY A 6 -31.61 -17.92 -33.63
CA GLY A 6 -32.11 -17.94 -32.23
C GLY A 6 -31.18 -18.59 -31.19
N ARG A 7 -30.30 -19.52 -31.60
CA ARG A 7 -29.34 -20.16 -30.68
C ARG A 7 -28.14 -19.26 -30.35
N GLY A 8 -27.75 -18.38 -31.26
CA GLY A 8 -26.62 -17.46 -31.05
C GLY A 8 -26.89 -16.37 -30.02
N LEU A 9 -28.12 -15.84 -29.98
CA LEU A 9 -28.52 -14.79 -29.04
C LEU A 9 -28.57 -15.30 -27.58
N GLY A 10 -29.09 -16.51 -27.34
CA GLY A 10 -29.15 -17.11 -26.00
C GLY A 10 -27.78 -17.45 -25.41
N ALA A 11 -26.85 -17.92 -26.24
CA ALA A 11 -25.47 -18.22 -25.83
C ALA A 11 -24.69 -16.94 -25.49
N ALA A 12 -24.79 -15.89 -26.32
CA ALA A 12 -24.16 -14.60 -26.06
C ALA A 12 -24.66 -13.97 -24.76
N THR A 13 -25.97 -14.06 -24.46
CA THR A 13 -26.51 -13.55 -23.18
C THR A 13 -26.01 -14.33 -21.96
N ALA A 14 -25.78 -15.65 -22.11
CA ALA A 14 -25.27 -16.49 -21.02
C ALA A 14 -23.78 -16.21 -20.73
N GLU A 15 -22.97 -15.97 -21.76
CA GLU A 15 -21.56 -15.59 -21.61
C GLU A 15 -21.40 -14.23 -20.93
N VAL A 16 -22.19 -13.23 -21.34
CA VAL A 16 -22.17 -11.90 -20.72
C VAL A 16 -22.56 -11.98 -19.23
N GLN A 17 -23.60 -12.76 -18.90
CA GLN A 17 -24.00 -12.97 -17.51
C GLN A 17 -22.93 -13.72 -16.70
N PHE A 18 -22.26 -14.71 -17.30
CA PHE A 18 -21.16 -15.41 -16.67
C PHE A 18 -20.01 -14.46 -16.35
N VAL A 19 -19.57 -13.65 -17.31
CA VAL A 19 -18.49 -12.67 -17.13
C VAL A 19 -18.86 -11.64 -16.07
N ALA A 20 -20.08 -11.10 -16.10
CA ALA A 20 -20.55 -10.14 -15.09
C ALA A 20 -20.52 -10.72 -13.68
N ARG A 21 -20.95 -11.97 -13.51
CA ARG A 21 -20.93 -12.64 -12.19
C ARG A 21 -19.51 -12.97 -11.74
N LEU A 22 -18.65 -13.43 -12.65
CA LEU A 22 -17.26 -13.77 -12.34
C LEU A 22 -16.45 -12.52 -11.95
N THR A 23 -16.64 -11.42 -12.67
CA THR A 23 -16.01 -10.13 -12.35
C THR A 23 -16.49 -9.58 -11.00
N ALA A 24 -17.78 -9.72 -10.68
CA ALA A 24 -18.32 -9.37 -9.36
C ALA A 24 -17.69 -10.24 -8.24
N SER A 25 -17.57 -11.56 -8.44
CA SER A 25 -16.88 -12.45 -7.49
C SER A 25 -15.40 -12.08 -7.34
N ALA A 26 -14.72 -11.70 -8.43
CA ALA A 26 -13.34 -11.24 -8.39
C ALA A 26 -13.19 -9.97 -7.54
N ALA A 27 -14.10 -9.00 -7.72
CA ALA A 27 -14.11 -7.75 -6.97
C ALA A 27 -14.40 -7.97 -5.48
N ALA A 28 -15.23 -8.96 -5.15
CA ALA A 28 -15.56 -9.33 -3.77
C ALA A 28 -14.52 -10.25 -3.10
N GLY A 29 -13.52 -10.75 -3.84
CA GLY A 29 -12.59 -11.76 -3.32
C GLY A 29 -13.24 -13.13 -3.06
N ASP A 30 -14.41 -13.39 -3.64
CA ASP A 30 -15.21 -14.60 -3.38
C ASP A 30 -14.73 -15.78 -4.25
N LEU A 31 -13.76 -16.53 -3.72
CA LEU A 31 -13.22 -17.72 -4.37
C LEU A 31 -14.29 -18.78 -4.59
N LEU A 32 -15.20 -18.99 -3.64
CA LEU A 32 -16.17 -20.08 -3.69
C LEU A 32 -17.18 -19.87 -4.82
N SER A 33 -17.78 -18.69 -4.90
CA SER A 33 -18.75 -18.39 -5.97
C SER A 33 -18.08 -18.40 -7.34
N GLY A 34 -16.89 -17.81 -7.48
CA GLY A 34 -16.19 -17.80 -8.76
C GLY A 34 -15.71 -19.19 -9.19
N ALA A 35 -15.21 -20.02 -8.27
CA ALA A 35 -14.86 -21.41 -8.57
C ALA A 35 -16.09 -22.26 -8.92
N ALA A 36 -17.23 -22.05 -8.27
CA ALA A 36 -18.48 -22.70 -8.61
C ALA A 36 -18.97 -22.31 -10.01
N LEU A 37 -18.83 -21.03 -10.39
CA LEU A 37 -19.11 -20.56 -11.74
C LEU A 37 -18.18 -21.23 -12.76
N HIS A 38 -16.88 -21.26 -12.50
CA HIS A 38 -15.91 -21.95 -13.35
C HIS A 38 -16.24 -23.45 -13.51
N ALA A 39 -16.57 -24.16 -12.43
CA ALA A 39 -16.96 -25.57 -12.49
C ALA A 39 -18.25 -25.79 -13.29
N ARG A 40 -19.24 -24.90 -13.16
CA ARG A 40 -20.48 -24.94 -13.98
C ARG A 40 -20.18 -24.73 -15.45
N PHE A 41 -19.27 -23.79 -15.76
CA PHE A 41 -18.83 -23.52 -17.11
C PHE A 41 -18.13 -24.73 -17.74
N ALA A 42 -17.20 -25.36 -17.02
CA ALA A 42 -16.53 -26.59 -17.45
C ALA A 42 -17.53 -27.73 -17.71
N LYS A 43 -18.54 -27.90 -16.84
CA LYS A 43 -19.61 -28.90 -17.01
C LYS A 43 -20.55 -28.61 -18.18
N ALA A 44 -20.67 -27.37 -18.62
CA ALA A 44 -21.54 -26.98 -19.72
C ALA A 44 -20.95 -27.38 -21.10
N HIS A 45 -19.74 -27.94 -21.15
CA HIS A 45 -19.05 -28.35 -22.38
C HIS A 45 -18.97 -27.23 -23.44
N VAL A 46 -18.95 -25.97 -22.97
CA VAL A 46 -18.70 -24.83 -23.84
C VAL A 46 -17.24 -24.89 -24.28
N PRO A 47 -16.94 -24.83 -25.58
CA PRO A 47 -15.56 -24.88 -26.05
C PRO A 47 -14.76 -23.74 -25.42
N PRO A 48 -13.52 -23.99 -24.98
CA PRO A 48 -12.69 -22.95 -24.41
C PRO A 48 -12.45 -21.88 -25.48
N THR A 49 -12.73 -20.62 -25.14
CA THR A 49 -12.38 -19.47 -25.97
C THR A 49 -11.35 -18.63 -25.22
N THR A 50 -10.45 -17.98 -25.95
CA THR A 50 -9.44 -17.07 -25.37
C THR A 50 -10.11 -15.99 -24.51
N PHE A 51 -11.29 -15.50 -24.93
CA PHE A 51 -12.07 -14.50 -24.21
C PHE A 51 -12.49 -14.97 -22.82
N LEU A 52 -13.13 -16.14 -22.70
CA LEU A 52 -13.61 -16.65 -21.41
C LEU A 52 -12.45 -17.11 -20.53
N ALA A 53 -11.42 -17.72 -21.13
CA ALA A 53 -10.18 -18.06 -20.43
C ALA A 53 -9.51 -16.83 -19.83
N ASN A 54 -9.48 -15.70 -20.55
CA ASN A 54 -8.95 -14.43 -20.04
C ASN A 54 -9.69 -13.92 -18.80
N HIS A 55 -11.02 -14.01 -18.77
CA HIS A 55 -11.80 -13.61 -17.59
C HIS A 55 -11.56 -14.52 -16.38
N LEU A 56 -11.40 -15.83 -16.60
CA LEU A 56 -11.01 -16.78 -15.55
C LEU A 56 -9.59 -16.53 -15.05
N LEU A 57 -8.64 -16.28 -15.95
CA LEU A 57 -7.27 -15.90 -15.60
C LEU A 57 -7.25 -14.64 -14.73
N LEU A 58 -7.99 -13.59 -15.11
CA LEU A 58 -8.08 -12.37 -14.31
C LEU A 58 -8.68 -12.63 -12.93
N PHE A 59 -9.72 -13.47 -12.83
CA PHE A 59 -10.32 -13.85 -11.56
C PHE A 59 -9.30 -14.53 -10.63
N TYR A 60 -8.59 -15.55 -11.10
CA TYR A 60 -7.61 -16.28 -10.28
C TYR A 60 -6.33 -15.48 -10.00
N SER A 61 -5.92 -14.64 -10.95
CA SER A 61 -4.81 -13.70 -10.79
C SER A 61 -5.06 -12.72 -9.65
N ARG A 62 -6.28 -12.13 -9.57
CA ARG A 62 -6.68 -11.22 -8.49
C ARG A 62 -6.75 -11.89 -7.11
N LEU A 63 -7.01 -13.19 -7.06
CA LEU A 63 -7.01 -13.99 -5.83
C LEU A 63 -5.62 -14.48 -5.43
N ALA A 64 -4.57 -14.08 -6.15
CA ALA A 64 -3.19 -14.50 -5.92
C ALA A 64 -3.03 -16.03 -5.89
N LEU A 65 -3.67 -16.72 -6.85
CA LEU A 65 -3.55 -18.17 -7.05
C LEU A 65 -2.69 -18.48 -8.31
N PRO A 66 -1.36 -18.33 -8.23
CA PRO A 66 -0.48 -18.42 -9.40
C PRO A 66 -0.49 -19.81 -10.05
N ALA A 67 -0.56 -20.88 -9.26
CA ALA A 67 -0.56 -22.25 -9.78
C ALA A 67 -1.80 -22.55 -10.66
N LEU A 68 -2.98 -22.07 -10.24
CA LEU A 68 -4.21 -22.23 -11.02
C LEU A 68 -4.22 -21.32 -12.25
N THR A 69 -3.72 -20.10 -12.11
CA THR A 69 -3.57 -19.16 -13.23
C THR A 69 -2.65 -19.74 -14.30
N ARG A 70 -1.51 -20.33 -13.91
CA ARG A 70 -0.58 -21.01 -14.83
C ARG A 70 -1.26 -22.17 -15.57
N ARG A 71 -1.96 -23.06 -14.85
CA ARG A 71 -2.67 -24.19 -15.48
C ARG A 71 -3.70 -23.72 -16.51
N LEU A 72 -4.51 -22.73 -16.14
CA LEU A 72 -5.49 -22.15 -17.06
C LEU A 72 -4.86 -21.51 -18.29
N PHE A 73 -3.69 -20.88 -18.11
CA PHE A 73 -2.93 -20.31 -19.21
C PHE A 73 -2.38 -21.40 -20.13
N ASP A 74 -1.87 -22.50 -19.59
CA ASP A 74 -1.32 -23.61 -20.39
C ASP A 74 -2.42 -24.37 -21.18
N GLU A 75 -3.64 -24.41 -20.65
CA GLU A 75 -4.81 -25.05 -21.29
C GLU A 75 -5.52 -24.14 -22.32
N MET A 76 -5.17 -22.86 -22.38
CA MET A 76 -5.95 -21.90 -23.18
C MET A 76 -5.62 -21.96 -24.68
N PRO A 77 -6.63 -21.79 -25.54
CA PRO A 77 -6.40 -21.64 -26.97
C PRO A 77 -5.83 -20.24 -27.26
N GLN A 78 -4.69 -20.19 -27.96
CA GLN A 78 -4.02 -18.98 -28.44
C GLN A 78 -3.93 -17.84 -27.40
N PRO A 79 -2.98 -17.92 -26.45
CA PRO A 79 -2.72 -16.83 -25.52
C PRO A 79 -2.41 -15.52 -26.26
N ASN A 80 -2.92 -14.41 -25.73
CA ASN A 80 -2.65 -13.07 -26.23
C ASN A 80 -2.06 -12.17 -25.14
N VAL A 81 -1.74 -10.92 -25.48
CA VAL A 81 -1.12 -9.94 -24.55
C VAL A 81 -1.86 -9.86 -23.21
N PHE A 82 -3.20 -9.89 -23.24
CA PHE A 82 -4.00 -9.87 -22.02
C PHE A 82 -3.79 -11.12 -21.15
N SER A 83 -3.77 -12.31 -21.76
CA SER A 83 -3.52 -13.58 -21.07
C SER A 83 -2.17 -13.56 -20.35
N HIS A 84 -1.16 -13.05 -21.05
CA HIS A 84 0.20 -12.91 -20.53
C HIS A 84 0.28 -11.87 -19.40
N ASN A 85 -0.39 -10.73 -19.53
CA ASN A 85 -0.45 -9.71 -18.47
C ASN A 85 -1.14 -10.26 -17.20
N ALA A 86 -2.22 -11.04 -17.36
CA ALA A 86 -2.89 -11.69 -16.23
C ALA A 86 -1.98 -12.72 -15.53
N LEU A 87 -1.20 -13.49 -16.31
CA LEU A 87 -0.22 -14.43 -15.77
C LEU A 87 0.90 -13.70 -15.02
N LEU A 88 1.46 -12.63 -15.60
CA LEU A 88 2.49 -11.82 -14.97
C LEU A 88 1.98 -11.22 -13.65
N ALA A 89 0.77 -10.66 -13.63
CA ALA A 89 0.14 -10.12 -12.43
C ALA A 89 -0.06 -11.17 -11.34
N ALA A 90 -0.43 -12.41 -11.70
CA ALA A 90 -0.61 -13.50 -10.72
C ALA A 90 0.70 -13.90 -10.05
N HIS A 91 1.82 -13.72 -10.75
CA HIS A 91 3.17 -13.97 -10.26
C HIS A 91 3.86 -12.71 -9.73
N ALA A 92 3.13 -11.62 -9.48
CA ALA A 92 3.71 -10.35 -9.00
C ALA A 92 4.46 -10.46 -7.67
N ARG A 93 4.35 -11.56 -6.91
CA ARG A 93 5.11 -11.79 -5.66
C ARG A 93 6.37 -12.64 -5.84
N ASP A 94 6.68 -13.09 -7.06
CA ASP A 94 7.87 -13.88 -7.36
C ASP A 94 8.78 -13.16 -8.37
N PRO A 95 9.71 -12.32 -7.88
CA PRO A 95 10.57 -11.51 -8.76
C PRO A 95 11.46 -12.32 -9.71
N ARG A 96 11.70 -13.61 -9.40
CA ARG A 96 12.55 -14.48 -10.22
C ARG A 96 11.95 -14.75 -11.60
N LEU A 97 10.63 -14.68 -11.71
CA LEU A 97 9.89 -15.02 -12.93
C LEU A 97 9.60 -13.81 -13.82
N TYR A 98 9.83 -12.59 -13.35
CA TYR A 98 9.43 -11.37 -14.05
C TYR A 98 10.00 -11.28 -15.47
N SER A 99 11.32 -11.40 -15.61
CA SER A 99 12.00 -11.29 -16.91
C SER A 99 11.60 -12.42 -17.87
N GLU A 100 11.44 -13.64 -17.35
CA GLU A 100 11.00 -14.80 -18.16
C GLU A 100 9.57 -14.59 -18.68
N LEU A 101 8.65 -14.22 -17.79
CA LEU A 101 7.24 -14.02 -18.14
C LEU A 101 7.05 -12.84 -19.09
N PHE A 102 7.80 -11.75 -18.88
CA PHE A 102 7.74 -10.57 -19.74
C PHE A 102 8.33 -10.83 -21.14
N ALA A 103 9.42 -11.59 -21.24
CA ALA A 103 10.02 -11.95 -22.53
C ALA A 103 9.11 -12.83 -23.39
N ARG A 104 8.14 -13.51 -22.78
CA ARG A 104 7.14 -14.35 -23.48
C ARG A 104 5.95 -13.56 -24.01
N ILE A 105 5.81 -12.28 -23.67
CA ILE A 105 4.68 -11.46 -24.12
C ILE A 105 4.90 -11.06 -25.59
N PRO A 106 3.99 -11.42 -26.51
CA PRO A 106 4.09 -10.97 -27.88
C PRO A 106 3.75 -9.48 -27.97
N ASP A 107 4.63 -8.67 -28.54
CA ASP A 107 4.44 -7.21 -28.73
C ASP A 107 3.89 -6.50 -27.46
N PRO A 108 4.70 -6.42 -26.38
CA PRO A 108 4.24 -5.91 -25.10
C PRO A 108 3.78 -4.44 -25.21
N ASP A 109 2.56 -4.18 -24.74
CA ASP A 109 1.93 -2.86 -24.76
C ASP A 109 2.12 -2.13 -23.42
N VAL A 110 1.60 -0.90 -23.33
CA VAL A 110 1.66 -0.08 -22.10
C VAL A 110 1.12 -0.84 -20.88
N VAL A 111 0.11 -1.70 -21.05
CA VAL A 111 -0.47 -2.49 -19.94
C VAL A 111 0.52 -3.56 -19.47
N SER A 112 1.24 -4.21 -20.39
CA SER A 112 2.31 -5.14 -20.05
C SER A 112 3.40 -4.47 -19.21
N TYR A 113 3.89 -3.31 -19.65
CA TYR A 113 4.90 -2.54 -18.91
C TYR A 113 4.39 -2.08 -17.55
N ASN A 114 3.16 -1.56 -17.48
CA ASN A 114 2.54 -1.12 -16.22
C ASN A 114 2.35 -2.27 -15.23
N THR A 115 1.98 -3.46 -15.72
CA THR A 115 1.85 -4.66 -14.89
C THR A 115 3.18 -5.08 -14.29
N LEU A 116 4.24 -5.12 -15.11
CA LEU A 116 5.58 -5.46 -14.64
C LEU A 116 6.13 -4.39 -13.68
N LEU A 117 5.89 -3.12 -13.97
CA LEU A 117 6.33 -2.01 -13.14
C LEU A 117 5.68 -2.06 -11.76
N ALA A 118 4.38 -2.30 -11.67
CA ALA A 118 3.69 -2.50 -10.40
C ALA A 118 4.27 -3.67 -9.59
N ALA A 119 4.65 -4.76 -10.28
CA ALA A 119 5.31 -5.90 -9.66
C ALA A 119 6.69 -5.50 -9.09
N PHE A 120 7.54 -4.80 -9.87
CA PHE A 120 8.82 -4.26 -9.39
C PHE A 120 8.66 -3.31 -8.19
N THR A 121 7.65 -2.41 -8.22
CA THR A 121 7.34 -1.53 -7.09
C THR A 121 7.04 -2.33 -5.83
N SER A 122 6.21 -3.37 -5.93
CA SER A 122 5.84 -4.22 -4.79
C SER A 122 7.00 -5.07 -4.26
N ALA A 123 7.96 -5.41 -5.12
CA ALA A 123 9.16 -6.17 -4.77
C ALA A 123 10.34 -5.28 -4.30
N GLY A 124 10.21 -3.95 -4.35
CA GLY A 124 11.29 -3.02 -4.00
C GLY A 124 12.47 -3.00 -4.98
N LEU A 125 12.26 -3.45 -6.23
CA LEU A 125 13.30 -3.54 -7.26
C LEU A 125 13.41 -2.24 -8.06
N ALA A 126 13.93 -1.20 -7.42
CA ALA A 126 14.00 0.16 -7.96
C ALA A 126 14.81 0.27 -9.27
N GLU A 127 15.95 -0.42 -9.37
CA GLU A 127 16.80 -0.37 -10.57
C GLU A 127 16.10 -0.96 -11.79
N ASP A 128 15.41 -2.09 -11.62
CA ASP A 128 14.71 -2.75 -12.71
C ASP A 128 13.49 -1.94 -13.16
N ALA A 129 12.81 -1.27 -12.24
CA ALA A 129 11.76 -0.30 -12.58
C ALA A 129 12.28 0.85 -13.47
N LEU A 130 13.46 1.41 -13.17
CA LEU A 130 14.09 2.47 -13.98
C LEU A 130 14.58 1.96 -15.35
N ARG A 131 15.15 0.75 -15.39
CA ARG A 131 15.54 0.08 -16.65
C ARG A 131 14.32 -0.17 -17.53
N LEU A 132 13.20 -0.62 -16.93
CA LEU A 132 11.95 -0.87 -17.63
C LEU A 132 11.38 0.42 -18.23
N LEU A 133 11.32 1.51 -17.47
CA LEU A 133 10.91 2.83 -17.98
C LEU A 133 11.80 3.27 -19.16
N SER A 134 13.12 3.07 -19.04
CA SER A 134 14.07 3.40 -20.11
C SER A 134 13.88 2.53 -21.36
N SER A 135 13.51 1.26 -21.19
CA SER A 135 13.17 0.35 -22.30
C SER A 135 11.89 0.79 -23.00
N MET A 136 10.83 1.10 -22.24
CA MET A 136 9.56 1.60 -22.77
C MET A 136 9.74 2.87 -23.60
N ARG A 137 10.55 3.82 -23.11
CA ARG A 137 10.88 5.06 -23.81
C ARG A 137 11.66 4.82 -25.11
N ARG A 138 12.66 3.94 -25.09
CA ARG A 138 13.43 3.58 -26.30
C ARG A 138 12.58 2.85 -27.33
N GLY A 139 11.58 2.10 -26.89
CA GLY A 139 10.58 1.45 -27.75
C GLY A 139 9.54 2.40 -28.34
N GLY A 140 9.58 3.70 -28.02
CA GLY A 140 8.62 4.69 -28.52
C GLY A 140 7.22 4.58 -27.92
N LEU A 141 7.05 3.81 -26.84
CA LEU A 141 5.77 3.70 -26.14
C LEU A 141 5.54 4.95 -25.27
N ALA A 142 4.34 5.51 -25.35
CA ALA A 142 3.95 6.67 -24.56
C ALA A 142 3.90 6.31 -23.06
N VAL A 143 4.68 7.03 -22.27
CA VAL A 143 4.65 6.96 -20.80
C VAL A 143 3.41 7.70 -20.33
N ASP A 144 2.52 7.03 -19.60
CA ASP A 144 1.34 7.65 -19.01
C ASP A 144 1.57 8.05 -17.53
N GLY A 145 0.58 8.71 -16.93
CA GLY A 145 0.62 9.10 -15.52
C GLY A 145 0.68 7.91 -14.55
N PHE A 146 0.19 6.72 -14.94
CA PHE A 146 0.29 5.51 -14.12
C PHE A 146 1.72 4.96 -14.12
N THR A 147 2.34 4.87 -15.29
CA THR A 147 3.74 4.47 -15.44
C THR A 147 4.63 5.38 -14.60
N ALA A 148 4.53 6.70 -14.79
CA ALA A 148 5.38 7.66 -14.07
C ALA A 148 5.17 7.61 -12.55
N SER A 149 3.92 7.59 -12.08
CA SER A 149 3.62 7.52 -10.64
C SER A 149 4.09 6.21 -10.00
N SER A 150 3.98 5.08 -10.72
CA SER A 150 4.46 3.77 -10.25
C SER A 150 5.99 3.70 -10.21
N THR A 151 6.69 4.29 -11.18
CA THR A 151 8.16 4.36 -11.17
C THR A 151 8.66 5.22 -10.02
N VAL A 152 8.07 6.40 -9.78
CA VAL A 152 8.43 7.24 -8.63
C VAL A 152 8.21 6.50 -7.31
N SER A 153 7.10 5.77 -7.17
CA SER A 153 6.81 4.98 -5.98
C SER A 153 7.78 3.81 -5.75
N ALA A 154 8.38 3.28 -6.82
CA ALA A 154 9.34 2.19 -6.76
C ALA A 154 10.74 2.64 -6.28
N VAL A 155 11.10 3.90 -6.49
CA VAL A 155 12.42 4.41 -6.14
C VAL A 155 12.43 4.98 -4.73
N ALA A 156 13.50 4.69 -3.97
CA ALA A 156 13.75 5.27 -2.65
C ALA A 156 14.83 6.37 -2.69
N GLY A 157 15.65 6.40 -3.75
CA GLY A 157 16.77 7.32 -3.89
C GLY A 157 16.34 8.71 -4.33
N ILE A 158 16.80 9.72 -3.60
CA ILE A 158 16.40 11.11 -3.83
C ILE A 158 16.85 11.66 -5.17
N ALA A 159 18.03 11.24 -5.64
CA ALA A 159 18.54 11.58 -6.95
C ALA A 159 17.60 11.03 -8.05
N SER A 160 17.13 9.79 -7.89
CA SER A 160 16.18 9.18 -8.83
C SER A 160 14.82 9.89 -8.80
N VAL A 161 14.31 10.25 -7.61
CA VAL A 161 13.06 11.03 -7.48
C VAL A 161 13.20 12.39 -8.17
N ALA A 162 14.30 13.11 -7.94
CA ALA A 162 14.53 14.42 -8.57
C ALA A 162 14.67 14.32 -10.11
N GLN A 163 15.36 13.29 -10.62
CA GLN A 163 15.45 13.03 -12.06
C GLN A 163 14.08 12.73 -12.67
N LEU A 164 13.26 11.90 -12.01
CA LEU A 164 11.90 11.59 -12.44
C LEU A 164 10.99 12.81 -12.36
N HIS A 165 11.16 13.67 -11.37
CA HIS A 165 10.43 14.93 -11.26
C HIS A 165 10.76 15.85 -12.45
N GLY A 166 12.05 16.08 -12.74
CA GLY A 166 12.46 16.87 -13.89
C GLY A 166 11.93 16.31 -15.21
N TYR A 167 11.97 14.98 -15.38
CA TYR A 167 11.36 14.32 -16.53
C TYR A 167 9.85 14.53 -16.61
N ALA A 168 9.14 14.43 -15.48
CA ALA A 168 7.69 14.61 -15.42
C ALA A 168 7.28 16.02 -15.85
N VAL A 169 8.00 17.05 -15.37
CA VAL A 169 7.76 18.45 -15.74
C VAL A 169 8.03 18.70 -17.23
N VAL A 170 9.18 18.26 -17.74
CA VAL A 170 9.55 18.44 -19.17
C VAL A 170 8.58 17.72 -20.11
N SER A 171 8.03 16.58 -19.68
CA SER A 171 7.12 15.77 -20.48
C SER A 171 5.64 16.12 -20.27
N GLY A 172 5.32 17.08 -19.39
CA GLY A 172 3.95 17.45 -19.02
C GLY A 172 3.19 16.37 -18.22
N LEU A 173 3.88 15.34 -17.73
CA LEU A 173 3.31 14.28 -16.88
C LEU A 173 3.02 14.77 -15.46
N ASP A 174 3.59 15.89 -15.05
CA ASP A 174 3.26 16.53 -13.78
C ASP A 174 1.80 17.03 -13.76
N SER A 175 1.13 17.18 -14.90
CA SER A 175 -0.31 17.49 -14.97
C SER A 175 -1.19 16.41 -14.31
N TYR A 176 -0.70 15.17 -14.21
CA TYR A 176 -1.41 14.09 -13.53
C TYR A 176 -1.24 14.19 -12.01
N VAL A 177 -2.38 14.33 -11.30
CA VAL A 177 -2.44 14.36 -9.83
C VAL A 177 -1.76 13.14 -9.20
N SER A 178 -1.86 11.96 -9.82
CA SER A 178 -1.19 10.73 -9.36
C SER A 178 0.32 10.86 -9.35
N VAL A 179 0.91 11.52 -10.35
CA VAL A 179 2.36 11.75 -10.45
C VAL A 179 2.80 12.71 -9.36
N ARG A 180 2.08 13.83 -9.16
CA ARG A 180 2.37 14.78 -8.05
C ARG A 180 2.26 14.11 -6.68
N ASN A 181 1.25 13.27 -6.46
CA ASN A 181 1.11 12.51 -5.22
C ASN A 181 2.27 11.53 -4.99
N SER A 182 2.71 10.80 -6.03
CA SER A 182 3.90 9.94 -5.92
C SER A 182 5.17 10.73 -5.65
N LEU A 183 5.35 11.90 -6.28
CA LEU A 183 6.50 12.78 -6.05
C LEU A 183 6.54 13.29 -4.61
N MET A 184 5.42 13.76 -4.06
CA MET A 184 5.33 14.15 -2.65
C MET A 184 5.73 12.99 -1.72
N SER A 185 5.23 11.79 -1.99
CA SER A 185 5.60 10.59 -1.21
C SER A 185 7.09 10.25 -1.35
N GLY A 186 7.64 10.34 -2.56
CA GLY A 186 9.06 10.09 -2.85
C GLY A 186 9.97 11.08 -2.12
N TYR A 187 9.67 12.38 -2.18
CA TYR A 187 10.41 13.41 -1.44
C TYR A 187 10.27 13.26 0.08
N GLY A 188 9.07 12.93 0.56
CA GLY A 188 8.82 12.63 1.98
C GLY A 188 9.71 11.51 2.50
N LYS A 189 9.77 10.38 1.77
CA LYS A 189 10.66 9.23 2.06
C LYS A 189 12.15 9.63 1.98
N GLY A 190 12.51 10.48 1.03
CA GLY A 190 13.86 11.03 0.87
C GLY A 190 14.26 12.06 1.93
N ARG A 191 13.41 12.34 2.91
CA ARG A 191 13.61 13.38 3.93
C ARG A 191 13.73 14.82 3.39
N LEU A 192 13.19 15.11 2.20
CA LEU A 192 13.09 16.48 1.66
C LEU A 192 11.66 17.00 1.78
N LEU A 193 11.27 17.38 2.99
CA LEU A 193 9.93 17.91 3.27
C LEU A 193 9.60 19.14 2.43
N GLU A 194 10.55 20.07 2.28
CA GLU A 194 10.34 21.31 1.55
C GLU A 194 9.98 21.08 0.07
N GLU A 195 10.57 20.07 -0.58
CA GLU A 195 10.23 19.74 -1.97
C GLU A 195 8.82 19.14 -2.06
N ALA A 196 8.42 18.30 -1.08
CA ALA A 196 7.06 17.80 -1.01
C ALA A 196 6.05 18.94 -0.78
N GLU A 197 6.36 19.90 0.09
CA GLU A 197 5.57 21.11 0.31
C GLU A 197 5.43 21.94 -0.97
N ARG A 198 6.52 22.13 -1.73
CA ARG A 198 6.49 22.86 -3.01
C ARG A 198 5.60 22.17 -4.02
N VAL A 199 5.76 20.86 -4.21
CA VAL A 199 4.89 20.09 -5.14
C VAL A 199 3.42 20.20 -4.72
N PHE A 200 3.11 20.13 -3.42
CA PHE A 200 1.74 20.31 -2.93
C PHE A 200 1.22 21.74 -3.16
N ALA A 201 2.05 22.76 -2.91
CA ALA A 201 1.70 24.16 -3.06
C ALA A 201 1.43 24.53 -4.52
N ASP A 202 2.22 23.99 -5.46
CA ASP A 202 2.08 24.18 -6.91
C ASP A 202 0.85 23.46 -7.51
N MET A 203 0.16 22.63 -6.74
CA MET A 203 -1.13 22.06 -7.15
C MET A 203 -2.24 23.08 -6.98
N ASP A 204 -2.96 23.36 -8.06
CA ASP A 204 -4.19 24.14 -7.99
C ASP A 204 -5.18 23.54 -6.99
N ASP A 205 -5.86 24.42 -6.26
CA ASP A 205 -6.83 24.02 -5.24
C ASP A 205 -7.97 23.15 -5.79
N SER A 206 -8.31 23.29 -7.07
CA SER A 206 -9.36 22.51 -7.75
C SER A 206 -8.93 21.09 -8.13
N VAL A 207 -7.62 20.81 -8.25
CA VAL A 207 -7.12 19.48 -8.65
C VAL A 207 -6.70 18.62 -7.47
N ARG A 208 -6.46 19.22 -6.29
CA ARG A 208 -6.14 18.47 -5.07
C ARG A 208 -7.32 17.57 -4.68
N ASN A 209 -7.06 16.28 -4.57
CA ASN A 209 -8.05 15.29 -4.16
C ASN A 209 -7.72 14.73 -2.77
N HIS A 210 -8.58 13.84 -2.27
CA HIS A 210 -8.42 13.19 -0.96
C HIS A 210 -7.03 12.55 -0.77
N VAL A 211 -6.50 11.91 -1.83
CA VAL A 211 -5.17 11.30 -1.82
C VAL A 211 -4.06 12.34 -1.65
N SER A 212 -4.18 13.52 -2.29
CA SER A 212 -3.18 14.60 -2.17
C SER A 212 -3.08 15.12 -0.73
N TRP A 213 -4.23 15.37 -0.08
CA TRP A 213 -4.26 15.81 1.33
C TRP A 213 -3.67 14.75 2.26
N ASN A 214 -4.12 13.50 2.12
CA ASN A 214 -3.64 12.40 2.94
C ASN A 214 -2.13 12.16 2.76
N CYS A 215 -1.64 12.26 1.51
CA CYS A 215 -0.22 12.13 1.22
C CYS A 215 0.59 13.19 1.97
N MET A 216 0.21 14.46 1.88
CA MET A 216 0.95 15.54 2.53
C MET A 216 0.85 15.47 4.07
N ILE A 217 -0.30 15.09 4.62
CA ILE A 217 -0.46 14.84 6.06
C ILE A 217 0.46 13.69 6.53
N ALA A 218 0.54 12.61 5.75
CA ALA A 218 1.45 11.49 6.04
C ALA A 218 2.93 11.90 5.96
N VAL A 219 3.29 12.76 5.01
CA VAL A 219 4.64 13.33 4.91
C VAL A 219 4.97 14.17 6.15
N TYR A 220 4.06 15.02 6.62
CA TYR A 220 4.25 15.72 7.90
C TYR A 220 4.36 14.76 9.10
N GLY A 221 3.59 13.67 9.07
CA GLY A 221 3.65 12.58 10.06
C GLY A 221 5.05 11.99 10.20
N GLN A 222 5.66 11.61 9.09
CA GLN A 222 7.00 11.02 9.03
C GLN A 222 8.10 11.96 9.53
N HIS A 223 7.86 13.26 9.47
CA HIS A 223 8.84 14.30 9.81
C HIS A 223 8.59 14.99 11.15
N GLY A 224 7.55 14.59 11.90
CA GLY A 224 7.24 15.16 13.21
C GLY A 224 6.68 16.58 13.17
N TYR A 225 6.08 17.02 12.07
CA TYR A 225 5.46 18.34 11.98
C TYR A 225 3.98 18.29 12.40
N GLY A 226 3.74 17.93 13.67
CA GLY A 226 2.40 17.74 14.25
C GLY A 226 1.42 18.88 14.01
N HIS A 227 1.85 20.11 14.25
CA HIS A 227 1.00 21.29 14.05
C HIS A 227 0.66 21.53 12.58
N LYS A 228 1.62 21.38 11.65
CA LYS A 228 1.35 21.50 10.20
C LYS A 228 0.40 20.38 9.73
N ALA A 229 0.58 19.15 10.22
CA ALA A 229 -0.32 18.04 9.93
C ALA A 229 -1.76 18.32 10.41
N MET A 230 -1.91 18.83 11.63
CA MET A 230 -3.21 19.21 12.19
C MET A 230 -3.85 20.39 11.45
N GLU A 231 -3.08 21.42 11.12
CA GLU A 231 -3.56 22.56 10.33
C GLU A 231 -4.07 22.09 8.97
N LEU A 232 -3.28 21.27 8.27
CA LEU A 232 -3.63 20.75 6.96
C LEU A 232 -4.87 19.85 7.02
N PHE A 233 -5.00 19.01 8.05
CA PHE A 233 -6.21 18.25 8.35
C PHE A 233 -7.45 19.16 8.55
N GLN A 234 -7.30 20.27 9.28
CA GLN A 234 -8.40 21.21 9.48
C GLN A 234 -8.79 21.96 8.20
N VAL A 235 -7.82 22.26 7.33
CA VAL A 235 -8.08 22.86 6.01
C VAL A 235 -8.81 21.85 5.12
N MET A 236 -8.35 20.59 5.07
CA MET A 236 -9.00 19.50 4.36
C MET A 236 -10.48 19.36 4.78
N ALA A 237 -10.76 19.32 6.09
CA ALA A 237 -12.11 19.23 6.62
C ALA A 237 -12.99 20.44 6.26
N ARG A 238 -12.44 21.67 6.35
CA ARG A 238 -13.15 22.90 5.97
C ARG A 238 -13.52 22.95 4.48
N ARG A 239 -12.76 22.26 3.63
CA ARG A 239 -13.04 22.12 2.19
C ARG A 239 -14.02 20.98 1.87
N GLY A 240 -14.62 20.36 2.88
CA GLY A 240 -15.63 19.31 2.70
C GLY A 240 -15.06 17.91 2.46
N PHE A 241 -13.76 17.72 2.56
CA PHE A 241 -13.16 16.39 2.49
C PHE A 241 -13.30 15.69 3.85
N THR A 242 -13.76 14.43 3.82
CA THR A 242 -13.84 13.59 5.01
C THR A 242 -12.49 12.95 5.29
N ALA A 243 -11.92 13.22 6.46
CA ALA A 243 -10.75 12.47 6.92
C ALA A 243 -11.15 11.04 7.27
N ASP A 244 -10.30 10.09 6.86
CA ASP A 244 -10.41 8.70 7.26
C ASP A 244 -9.52 8.40 8.48
N ALA A 245 -9.61 7.18 8.98
CA ALA A 245 -8.80 6.72 10.11
C ALA A 245 -7.28 6.82 9.84
N CYS A 246 -6.84 6.53 8.61
CA CYS A 246 -5.44 6.64 8.20
C CYS A 246 -4.93 8.09 8.28
N THR A 247 -5.77 9.05 7.91
CA THR A 247 -5.48 10.48 8.01
C THR A 247 -5.26 10.88 9.46
N LEU A 248 -6.16 10.47 10.35
CA LEU A 248 -6.10 10.75 11.79
C LEU A 248 -4.88 10.09 12.46
N ALA A 249 -4.59 8.84 12.08
CA ALA A 249 -3.39 8.13 12.52
C ALA A 249 -2.10 8.84 12.07
N SER A 250 -2.08 9.42 10.87
CA SER A 250 -0.94 10.20 10.38
C SER A 250 -0.71 11.48 11.19
N VAL A 251 -1.79 12.18 11.59
CA VAL A 251 -1.69 13.36 12.48
C VAL A 251 -1.22 12.95 13.88
N LEU A 252 -1.71 11.84 14.42
CA LEU A 252 -1.22 11.29 15.70
C LEU A 252 0.27 10.95 15.63
N SER A 253 0.71 10.28 14.57
CA SER A 253 2.11 9.94 14.34
C SER A 253 3.01 11.17 14.22
N ALA A 254 2.48 12.27 13.65
CA ALA A 254 3.16 13.56 13.60
C ALA A 254 3.44 14.10 15.01
N PHE A 255 2.46 14.07 15.91
CA PHE A 255 2.66 14.48 17.31
C PHE A 255 3.53 13.49 18.10
N ALA A 256 3.41 12.18 17.83
CA ALA A 256 4.25 11.15 18.43
C ALA A 256 5.73 11.36 18.10
N THR A 257 6.03 11.63 16.82
CA THR A 257 7.39 11.90 16.35
C THR A 257 7.92 13.24 16.86
N ALA A 258 7.04 14.24 17.02
CA ALA A 258 7.38 15.52 17.67
C ALA A 258 7.57 15.42 19.19
N LYS A 259 7.18 14.29 19.81
CA LYS A 259 7.03 14.13 21.26
C LYS A 259 6.12 15.18 21.91
N ASP A 260 5.09 15.65 21.20
CA ASP A 260 4.12 16.64 21.69
C ASP A 260 2.88 15.96 22.28
N LEU A 261 2.96 15.62 23.56
CA LEU A 261 1.88 14.98 24.30
C LEU A 261 0.65 15.89 24.46
N VAL A 262 0.83 17.20 24.58
CA VAL A 262 -0.26 18.15 24.87
C VAL A 262 -1.17 18.28 23.65
N ALA A 263 -0.60 18.51 22.46
CA ALA A 263 -1.40 18.57 21.25
C ALA A 263 -1.99 17.20 20.88
N GLY A 264 -1.22 16.12 21.07
CA GLY A 264 -1.67 14.75 20.82
C GLY A 264 -2.85 14.34 21.69
N THR A 265 -2.82 14.63 23.00
CA THR A 265 -3.96 14.39 23.91
C THR A 265 -5.17 15.23 23.55
N GLY A 266 -4.97 16.49 23.14
CA GLY A 266 -6.02 17.33 22.59
C GLY A 266 -6.72 16.72 21.37
N LEU A 267 -5.96 16.09 20.47
CA LEU A 267 -6.52 15.32 19.35
C LEU A 267 -7.24 14.05 19.85
N HIS A 268 -6.67 13.30 20.78
CA HIS A 268 -7.33 12.12 21.36
C HIS A 268 -8.70 12.46 21.96
N CYS A 269 -8.83 13.57 22.69
CA CYS A 269 -10.13 14.03 23.19
C CYS A 269 -11.16 14.28 22.08
N ARG A 270 -10.73 14.78 20.91
CA ARG A 270 -11.62 14.95 19.75
C ARG A 270 -12.00 13.59 19.17
N LEU A 271 -11.06 12.66 19.06
CA LEU A 271 -11.26 11.31 18.52
C LEU A 271 -12.30 10.52 19.32
N ILE A 272 -12.29 10.66 20.65
CA ILE A 272 -13.30 10.07 21.54
C ILE A 272 -14.70 10.59 21.17
N LYS A 273 -14.85 11.92 21.02
CA LYS A 273 -16.15 12.55 20.67
C LYS A 273 -16.65 12.12 19.30
N SER A 274 -15.75 11.91 18.35
CA SER A 274 -16.06 11.45 17.00
C SER A 274 -16.13 9.92 16.84
N LYS A 275 -15.97 9.15 17.93
CA LYS A 275 -16.05 7.67 17.95
C LYS A 275 -15.01 6.95 17.06
N PHE A 276 -13.87 7.58 16.81
CA PHE A 276 -12.79 7.00 16.00
C PHE A 276 -11.79 6.17 16.83
N THR A 277 -11.84 6.21 18.16
CA THR A 277 -10.86 5.54 19.03
C THR A 277 -10.86 4.01 18.94
N ARG A 278 -11.95 3.41 18.45
CA ARG A 278 -12.03 1.96 18.20
C ARG A 278 -11.50 1.53 16.84
N ASP A 279 -11.21 2.48 15.96
CA ASP A 279 -10.60 2.14 14.68
C ASP A 279 -9.17 1.63 14.90
N PRO A 280 -8.79 0.46 14.34
CA PRO A 280 -7.47 -0.13 14.55
C PRO A 280 -6.30 0.80 14.20
N HIS A 281 -6.42 1.62 13.14
CA HIS A 281 -5.36 2.54 12.73
C HIS A 281 -5.22 3.70 13.72
N VAL A 282 -6.34 4.24 14.19
CA VAL A 282 -6.35 5.32 15.18
C VAL A 282 -5.85 4.82 16.54
N ALA A 283 -6.30 3.65 16.97
CA ALA A 283 -5.85 3.04 18.22
C ALA A 283 -4.34 2.76 18.20
N SER A 284 -3.81 2.24 17.10
CA SER A 284 -2.36 2.08 16.89
C SER A 284 -1.61 3.41 16.97
N GLY A 285 -2.14 4.46 16.32
CA GLY A 285 -1.56 5.81 16.41
C GLY A 285 -1.58 6.40 17.83
N LEU A 286 -2.57 6.07 18.66
CA LEU A 286 -2.63 6.48 20.07
C LEU A 286 -1.58 5.76 20.91
N VAL A 287 -1.38 4.47 20.69
CA VAL A 287 -0.29 3.71 21.32
C VAL A 287 1.07 4.32 20.96
N ASP A 288 1.32 4.60 19.67
CA ASP A 288 2.56 5.24 19.21
C ASP A 288 2.78 6.61 19.87
N LEU A 289 1.74 7.45 19.91
CA LEU A 289 1.77 8.76 20.56
C LEU A 289 2.18 8.66 22.03
N TYR A 290 1.45 7.87 22.81
CA TYR A 290 1.69 7.81 24.24
C TYR A 290 3.03 7.15 24.58
N ALA A 291 3.41 6.09 23.85
CA ALA A 291 4.68 5.40 24.08
C ALA A 291 5.88 6.32 23.75
N LYS A 292 5.88 6.99 22.59
CA LYS A 292 6.97 7.91 22.21
C LYS A 292 7.03 9.17 23.07
N CYS A 293 5.91 9.63 23.61
CA CYS A 293 5.85 10.74 24.56
C CYS A 293 6.17 10.34 26.01
N GLY A 294 6.37 9.06 26.31
CA GLY A 294 6.72 8.59 27.64
C GLY A 294 5.54 8.48 28.61
N SER A 295 4.29 8.56 28.14
CA SER A 295 3.12 8.27 28.97
C SER A 295 2.83 6.77 28.99
N VAL A 296 3.61 6.02 29.78
CA VAL A 296 3.55 4.56 29.86
C VAL A 296 2.14 4.06 30.21
N GLN A 297 1.48 4.70 31.18
CA GLN A 297 0.17 4.27 31.66
C GLN A 297 -0.91 4.44 30.59
N ASP A 298 -0.91 5.57 29.89
CA ASP A 298 -1.85 5.82 28.80
C ASP A 298 -1.55 4.95 27.57
N ALA A 299 -0.28 4.69 27.28
CA ALA A 299 0.14 3.81 26.19
C ALA A 299 -0.34 2.37 26.43
N TRP A 300 -0.11 1.83 27.63
CA TRP A 300 -0.59 0.50 28.00
C TRP A 300 -2.11 0.42 28.01
N LYS A 301 -2.80 1.47 28.48
CA LYS A 301 -4.25 1.53 28.46
C LYS A 301 -4.78 1.49 27.03
N ALA A 302 -4.29 2.35 26.14
CA ALA A 302 -4.66 2.37 24.73
C ALA A 302 -4.39 1.02 24.05
N PHE A 303 -3.26 0.38 24.38
CA PHE A 303 -2.91 -0.96 23.90
C PHE A 303 -3.91 -2.02 24.37
N SER A 304 -4.29 -1.99 25.65
CA SER A 304 -5.22 -2.96 26.25
C SER A 304 -6.66 -2.84 25.76
N GLU A 305 -7.05 -1.69 25.20
CA GLU A 305 -8.37 -1.47 24.61
C GLU A 305 -8.49 -2.06 23.19
N ILE A 306 -7.39 -2.58 22.62
CA ILE A 306 -7.38 -3.20 21.28
C ILE A 306 -7.68 -4.70 21.40
N ASP A 307 -8.77 -5.15 20.77
CA ASP A 307 -9.26 -6.53 20.87
C ASP A 307 -8.26 -7.60 20.38
N LYS A 308 -7.50 -7.26 19.33
CA LYS A 308 -6.58 -8.17 18.64
C LYS A 308 -5.28 -7.46 18.26
N PRO A 309 -4.39 -7.21 19.23
CA PRO A 309 -3.10 -6.60 18.95
C PRO A 309 -2.28 -7.55 18.06
N ASP A 310 -1.64 -7.00 17.03
CA ASP A 310 -0.71 -7.75 16.17
C ASP A 310 0.75 -7.51 16.60
N LEU A 311 1.69 -8.19 15.94
CA LEU A 311 3.12 -8.07 16.24
C LEU A 311 3.63 -6.63 16.03
N VAL A 312 3.08 -5.91 15.05
CA VAL A 312 3.48 -4.53 14.73
C VAL A 312 3.14 -3.60 15.89
N LEU A 313 1.98 -3.76 16.51
CA LEU A 313 1.57 -2.96 17.65
C LEU A 313 2.42 -3.24 18.90
N TRP A 314 2.78 -4.51 19.16
CA TRP A 314 3.73 -4.84 20.22
C TRP A 314 5.09 -4.18 19.99
N ASN A 315 5.60 -4.25 18.76
CA ASN A 315 6.85 -3.60 18.37
C ASN A 315 6.78 -2.08 18.55
N THR A 316 5.64 -1.46 18.22
CA THR A 316 5.39 -0.03 18.40
C THR A 316 5.48 0.38 19.87
N LEU A 317 4.84 -0.39 20.76
CA LEU A 317 4.87 -0.17 22.20
C LEU A 317 6.30 -0.28 22.77
N ILE A 318 7.00 -1.38 22.45
CA ILE A 318 8.36 -1.65 22.94
C ILE A 318 9.33 -0.58 22.40
N SER A 319 9.22 -0.24 21.11
CA SER A 319 10.06 0.78 20.48
C SER A 319 9.86 2.15 21.14
N GLY A 320 8.62 2.56 21.38
CA GLY A 320 8.31 3.83 22.04
C GLY A 320 8.91 3.94 23.44
N TYR A 321 8.81 2.88 24.25
CA TYR A 321 9.44 2.84 25.58
C TYR A 321 10.96 2.85 25.52
N SER A 322 11.55 2.18 24.53
CA SER A 322 13.01 2.13 24.33
C SER A 322 13.63 3.49 23.96
N LEU A 323 12.82 4.52 23.66
CA LEU A 323 13.30 5.89 23.42
C LEU A 323 13.56 6.70 24.69
N HIS A 324 13.22 6.16 25.85
CA HIS A 324 13.35 6.85 27.14
C HIS A 324 14.19 5.99 28.09
N GLU A 325 15.14 6.62 28.77
CA GLU A 325 16.08 5.90 29.62
C GLU A 325 15.41 5.29 30.85
N ASP A 326 14.37 5.94 31.35
CA ASP A 326 13.63 5.52 32.55
C ASP A 326 12.67 4.36 32.30
N PHE A 327 12.41 3.99 31.03
CA PHE A 327 11.38 3.02 30.66
C PHE A 327 11.93 1.71 30.07
N SER A 328 13.20 1.39 30.32
CA SER A 328 13.83 0.15 29.83
C SER A 328 13.15 -1.11 30.40
N GLU A 329 12.71 -1.06 31.66
CA GLU A 329 12.03 -2.20 32.30
C GLU A 329 10.64 -2.44 31.70
N GLU A 330 9.90 -1.38 31.40
CA GLU A 330 8.59 -1.41 30.74
C GLU A 330 8.71 -1.98 29.32
N ALA A 331 9.77 -1.62 28.58
CA ALA A 331 10.08 -2.19 27.28
C ALA A 331 10.34 -3.71 27.39
N LEU A 332 11.17 -4.14 28.35
CA LEU A 332 11.47 -5.57 28.59
C LEU A 332 10.24 -6.34 29.09
N TYR A 333 9.43 -5.73 29.93
CA TYR A 333 8.16 -6.29 30.39
C TYR A 333 7.22 -6.52 29.21
N SER A 334 7.07 -5.52 28.34
CA SER A 334 6.21 -5.59 27.15
C SER A 334 6.68 -6.67 26.18
N PHE A 335 7.99 -6.82 25.99
CA PHE A 335 8.56 -7.90 25.19
C PHE A 335 8.26 -9.30 25.77
N ARG A 336 8.41 -9.48 27.08
CA ARG A 336 8.05 -10.74 27.75
C ARG A 336 6.55 -11.02 27.65
N ALA A 337 5.71 -9.99 27.73
CA ALA A 337 4.26 -10.11 27.55
C ALA A 337 3.90 -10.53 26.12
N MET A 338 4.55 -9.96 25.10
CA MET A 338 4.43 -10.36 23.70
C MET A 338 4.75 -11.85 23.49
N GLN A 339 5.85 -12.34 24.06
CA GLN A 339 6.23 -13.76 23.98
C GLN A 339 5.20 -14.67 24.69
N ARG A 340 4.68 -14.26 25.86
CA ARG A 340 3.63 -14.99 26.57
C ARG A 340 2.33 -15.06 25.78
N ALA A 341 2.03 -14.03 24.98
CA ALA A 341 0.92 -14.00 24.04
C ALA A 341 1.19 -14.85 22.77
N ARG A 342 2.30 -15.60 22.71
CA ARG A 342 2.70 -16.51 21.63
C ARG A 342 3.02 -15.83 20.30
N PHE A 343 3.39 -14.56 20.32
CA PHE A 343 3.98 -13.90 19.16
C PHE A 343 5.47 -14.27 19.05
N CYS A 344 5.90 -14.60 17.84
CA CYS A 344 7.31 -14.78 17.53
C CYS A 344 7.94 -13.40 17.31
N PRO A 345 8.98 -13.02 18.09
CA PRO A 345 9.73 -11.81 17.83
C PRO A 345 10.31 -11.80 16.41
N ASP A 346 10.26 -10.64 15.76
CA ASP A 346 10.95 -10.41 14.49
C ASP A 346 12.23 -9.57 14.70
N ASP A 347 12.93 -9.26 13.61
CA ASP A 347 14.14 -8.45 13.65
C ASP A 347 13.90 -7.07 14.31
N CYS A 348 12.71 -6.49 14.10
CA CYS A 348 12.32 -5.22 14.70
C CYS A 348 12.16 -5.37 16.23
N SER A 349 11.50 -6.43 16.70
CA SER A 349 11.38 -6.74 18.12
C SER A 349 12.75 -6.84 18.79
N LEU A 350 13.69 -7.53 18.14
CA LEU A 350 15.04 -7.75 18.68
C LEU A 350 15.84 -6.44 18.77
N VAL A 351 15.79 -5.59 17.74
CA VAL A 351 16.44 -4.27 17.75
C VAL A 351 15.92 -3.40 18.90
N CYS A 352 14.61 -3.40 19.14
CA CYS A 352 14.01 -2.61 20.22
C CYS A 352 14.49 -3.09 21.59
N VAL A 353 14.49 -4.40 21.83
CA VAL A 353 14.95 -4.97 23.11
C VAL A 353 16.44 -4.75 23.35
N ILE A 354 17.28 -4.91 22.32
CA ILE A 354 18.73 -4.63 22.45
C ILE A 354 18.95 -3.17 22.85
N SER A 355 18.18 -2.25 22.26
CA SER A 355 18.24 -0.82 22.60
C SER A 355 17.86 -0.59 24.07
N ALA A 356 16.77 -1.18 24.56
CA ALA A 356 16.36 -1.10 25.95
C ALA A 356 17.40 -1.69 26.92
N CYS A 357 18.00 -2.84 26.59
CA CYS A 357 19.04 -3.48 27.39
C CYS A 357 20.31 -2.62 27.46
N SER A 358 20.73 -2.00 26.36
CA SER A 358 21.92 -1.14 26.33
C SER A 358 21.77 0.04 27.29
N ILE A 359 20.56 0.60 27.39
CA ILE A 359 20.26 1.72 28.28
C ILE A 359 20.22 1.28 29.75
N SER A 360 19.61 0.12 30.03
CA SER A 360 19.59 -0.47 31.38
C SER A 360 21.00 -0.74 31.91
N VAL A 361 21.91 -1.28 31.09
CA VAL A 361 23.32 -1.51 31.48
C VAL A 361 24.06 -0.20 31.73
N HIS A 362 23.80 0.83 30.93
CA HIS A 362 24.40 2.15 31.13
C HIS A 362 23.97 2.77 32.47
N ASN A 363 22.67 2.72 32.78
CA ASN A 363 22.14 3.19 34.05
C ASN A 363 22.70 2.38 35.23
N ALA A 364 22.83 1.07 35.08
CA ALA A 364 23.45 0.21 36.09
C ALA A 364 24.94 0.51 36.31
N MET A 365 25.67 1.05 35.32
CA MET A 365 27.08 1.43 35.46
C MET A 365 27.28 2.84 36.05
N MET A 366 26.35 3.77 35.88
CA MET A 366 26.45 5.13 36.46
C MET A 366 26.12 5.20 37.96
N VAL A 367 25.52 4.15 38.53
CA VAL A 367 25.10 4.09 39.94
C VAL A 367 26.19 3.50 40.86
N TRP A 368 27.39 3.19 40.32
CA TRP A 368 28.59 2.76 41.07
C TRP A 368 29.75 3.72 40.81
#